data_AF-A0A8J3SBB2-F1
#
_entry.id   AF-A0A8J3SBB2-F1
#
_cell.length_a   1.000
_cell.length_b   1.000
_cell.length_c   1.000
_cell.angle_alpha   90.00
_cell.angle_beta   90.00
_cell.angle_gamma   90.00
#
_symmetry.space_group_name_H-M   'P 1'
#
loop_
_entity.id
_entity.type
_entity.pdbx_description
1 polymer ?
#
loop_
_entity_poly.entity_id
_entity_poly.type
_entity_poly.pdbx_seq_one_letter_code
_entity_poly.pdbx_strand_id
1 'polypeptide(L)'
;MPTIGQFVHARGRLGVRNGADVVPAVITRVWGRATIGSHDVWLVNLHVFHDGPETAWRPNVYLFATETEARSFPGWNAWRVPVLP
;
A
#
# COMPACT_ATOMS: atom_id res chain seq x y z
N MET A 1 1.21 14.68 0.99
CA MET A 1 0.88 13.97 2.24
C MET A 1 -0.31 13.04 1.98
N PRO A 2 -0.34 11.79 2.50
CA PRO A 2 -1.50 10.91 2.40
C PRO A 2 -2.56 11.26 3.45
N THR A 3 -3.82 10.89 3.20
CA THR A 3 -4.92 11.10 4.14
C THR A 3 -5.54 9.78 4.57
N ILE A 4 -6.10 9.74 5.78
CA ILE A 4 -6.95 8.63 6.22
C ILE A 4 -8.19 8.59 5.30
N GLY A 5 -8.58 7.39 4.87
CA GLY A 5 -9.66 7.18 3.91
C GLY A 5 -9.23 7.22 2.45
N GLN A 6 -7.98 7.61 2.15
CA GLN A 6 -7.46 7.58 0.78
C GLN A 6 -7.28 6.14 0.29
N PHE A 7 -7.78 5.86 -0.92
CA PHE A 7 -7.53 4.61 -1.63
C PHE A 7 -6.12 4.58 -2.23
N VAL A 8 -5.47 3.42 -2.11
CA VAL A 8 -4.13 3.11 -2.60
C VAL A 8 -4.14 1.70 -3.21
N HIS A 9 -3.14 1.40 -4.03
CA HIS A 9 -2.83 0.03 -4.38
C HIS A 9 -1.79 -0.50 -3.40
N ALA A 10 -2.00 -1.73 -2.92
CA ALA A 10 -1.05 -2.44 -2.09
C ALA A 10 -0.65 -3.74 -2.78
N ARG A 11 0.62 -4.12 -2.64
CA ARG A 11 1.15 -5.39 -3.09
C ARG A 11 1.53 -6.23 -1.89
N GLY A 12 1.08 -7.48 -1.88
CA GLY A 12 1.44 -8.48 -0.90
C GLY A 12 2.35 -9.56 -1.47
N ARG A 13 2.83 -10.47 -0.62
CA ARG A 13 3.53 -11.68 -1.06
C ARG A 13 2.60 -12.51 -1.95
N LEU A 14 3.11 -13.02 -3.07
CA LEU A 14 2.42 -13.93 -3.99
C LEU A 14 1.64 -14.99 -3.21
N GLY A 15 0.34 -15.11 -3.46
CA GLY A 15 -0.58 -15.96 -2.68
C GLY A 15 -1.80 -15.21 -2.13
N VAL A 16 -1.88 -13.89 -2.31
CA VAL A 16 -3.13 -13.15 -2.11
C VAL A 16 -4.13 -13.63 -3.16
N ARG A 17 -5.28 -14.13 -2.71
CA ARG A 17 -6.31 -14.84 -3.51
C ARG A 17 -7.11 -13.93 -4.46
N ASN A 18 -6.56 -12.80 -4.89
CA ASN A 18 -7.25 -11.85 -5.78
C ASN A 18 -6.98 -12.10 -7.27
N GLY A 19 -6.32 -13.21 -7.63
CA GLY A 19 -5.88 -13.45 -9.01
C GLY A 19 -4.81 -12.47 -9.53
N ALA A 20 -4.49 -11.42 -8.78
CA ALA A 20 -3.47 -10.42 -9.04
C ALA A 20 -2.54 -10.25 -7.83
N ASP A 21 -1.31 -9.78 -8.07
CA ASP A 21 -0.37 -9.47 -7.00
C ASP A 21 -0.62 -8.08 -6.36
N VAL A 22 -1.56 -7.31 -6.93
CA VAL A 22 -1.99 -5.98 -6.48
C VAL A 22 -3.43 -6.05 -6.01
N VAL A 23 -3.70 -5.36 -4.90
CA VAL A 23 -5.02 -5.28 -4.28
C VAL A 23 -5.31 -3.85 -3.85
N PRO A 24 -6.57 -3.38 -3.97
CA PRO A 24 -6.93 -2.08 -3.44
C PRO A 24 -6.89 -2.10 -1.91
N ALA A 25 -6.53 -0.97 -1.33
CA ALA A 25 -6.51 -0.77 0.11
C ALA A 25 -6.89 0.67 0.47
N VAL A 26 -7.33 0.88 1.70
CA VAL A 26 -7.60 2.20 2.25
C VAL A 26 -6.63 2.50 3.39
N ILE A 27 -6.12 3.74 3.43
CA ILE A 27 -5.27 4.21 4.53
C ILE A 27 -6.12 4.40 5.78
N THR A 28 -5.75 3.74 6.87
CA THR A 28 -6.44 3.81 8.16
C THR A 28 -5.66 4.56 9.22
N ARG A 29 -4.34 4.75 9.00
CA ARG A 29 -3.47 5.56 9.86
C ARG A 29 -2.28 6.10 9.06
N VAL A 30 -1.83 7.30 9.39
CA VAL A 30 -0.58 7.88 8.91
C VAL A 30 0.34 8.12 10.10
N TRP A 31 1.52 7.50 10.10
CA TRP A 31 2.52 7.66 11.16
C TRP A 31 3.43 8.86 10.92
N GLY A 32 3.85 9.05 9.68
CA GLY A 32 4.75 10.14 9.30
C GLY A 32 5.56 9.82 8.05
N ARG A 33 6.53 10.69 7.76
CA ARG A 33 7.52 10.46 6.72
C ARG A 33 8.61 9.52 7.23
N ALA A 34 9.12 8.70 6.34
CA ALA A 34 10.29 7.87 6.56
C ALA A 34 11.15 7.88 5.30
N THR A 35 12.41 7.46 5.45
CA THR A 35 13.32 7.25 4.32
C THR A 35 13.74 5.80 4.34
N ILE A 36 13.62 5.12 3.21
CA ILE A 36 14.10 3.74 3.03
C ILE A 36 14.95 3.66 1.76
N GLY A 37 16.23 3.33 1.93
CA GLY A 37 17.22 3.49 0.86
C GLY A 37 17.30 4.95 0.41
N SER A 38 17.08 5.20 -0.87
CA SER A 38 17.03 6.54 -1.48
C SER A 38 15.61 7.09 -1.68
N HIS A 39 14.59 6.44 -1.12
CA HIS A 39 13.18 6.83 -1.33
C HIS A 39 12.60 7.52 -0.09
N ASP A 40 11.97 8.66 -0.34
CA ASP A 40 11.11 9.35 0.63
C ASP A 40 9.70 8.76 0.59
N VAL A 41 9.30 8.13 1.69
CA VAL A 41 8.04 7.39 1.79
C VAL A 41 7.20 7.89 2.96
N TRP A 42 5.95 7.43 3.00
CA TRP A 42 5.10 7.55 4.18
C TRP A 42 4.93 6.20 4.86
N LEU A 43 4.99 6.17 6.19
CA LEU A 43 4.65 4.99 6.95
C LEU A 43 3.16 5.04 7.33
N VAL A 44 2.39 4.03 6.90
CA VAL A 44 0.92 4.00 7.06
C VAL A 44 0.42 2.65 7.56
N ASN A 45 -0.80 2.63 8.09
CA ASN A 45 -1.57 1.39 8.21
C ASN A 45 -2.60 1.33 7.09
N LEU A 46 -2.82 0.13 6.57
CA LEU A 46 -3.78 -0.12 5.50
C LEU A 46 -4.83 -1.14 5.94
N HIS A 47 -6.04 -0.97 5.44
CA HIS A 47 -7.03 -2.04 5.37
C HIS A 47 -7.13 -2.49 3.91
N VAL A 48 -6.82 -3.77 3.67
CA VAL A 48 -6.68 -4.35 2.34
C VAL A 48 -7.96 -5.11 1.97
N PHE A 49 -8.43 -4.92 0.74
CA PHE A 49 -9.62 -5.58 0.21
C PHE A 49 -9.23 -6.79 -0.63
N HIS A 50 -9.52 -7.99 -0.13
CA HIS A 50 -9.33 -9.25 -0.85
C HIS A 50 -10.62 -9.68 -1.56
N ASP A 51 -10.50 -10.47 -2.62
CA ASP A 51 -11.66 -11.06 -3.35
C ASP A 51 -12.27 -12.27 -2.60
N GLY A 52 -11.88 -12.46 -1.34
CA GLY A 52 -12.41 -13.47 -0.44
C GLY A 52 -12.91 -12.85 0.88
N PRO A 53 -13.47 -13.66 1.79
CA PRO A 53 -14.04 -13.15 3.06
C PRO A 53 -13.01 -12.58 4.03
N GLU A 54 -11.72 -12.72 3.73
CA GLU A 54 -10.63 -12.23 4.55
C GLU A 54 -10.42 -10.74 4.32
N THR A 55 -10.54 -9.94 5.37
CA THR A 55 -10.10 -8.55 5.40
C THR A 55 -8.80 -8.46 6.19
N ALA A 56 -7.75 -7.90 5.60
CA ALA A 56 -6.43 -7.88 6.23
C ALA A 56 -6.00 -6.47 6.59
N TRP A 57 -5.84 -6.23 7.88
CA TRP A 57 -5.13 -5.06 8.39
C TRP A 57 -3.62 -5.25 8.20
N ARG A 58 -2.97 -4.26 7.61
CA ARG A 58 -1.52 -4.23 7.39
C ARG A 58 -0.92 -3.02 8.10
N PRO A 59 -0.28 -3.22 9.27
CA PRO A 59 0.43 -2.15 9.95
C PRO A 59 1.78 -1.87 9.30
N ASN A 60 2.29 -0.65 9.45
CA ASN A 60 3.66 -0.26 9.09
C ASN A 60 4.03 -0.52 7.62
N VAL A 61 3.12 -0.19 6.69
CA VAL A 61 3.35 -0.30 5.25
C VAL A 61 4.01 0.97 4.73
N TYR A 62 5.03 0.81 3.88
CA TYR A 62 5.61 1.93 3.14
C TYR A 62 4.72 2.32 1.97
N LEU A 63 4.32 3.59 1.93
CA LEU A 63 3.57 4.20 0.86
C LEU A 63 4.50 5.04 -0.03
N PHE A 64 4.74 4.54 -1.23
CA PHE A 64 5.54 5.16 -2.28
C PHE A 64 4.70 6.10 -3.15
N ALA A 65 5.37 6.95 -3.92
CA ALA A 65 4.71 7.80 -4.89
C ALA A 65 4.23 7.00 -6.10
N THR A 66 5.00 5.99 -6.51
CA THR A 66 4.75 5.20 -7.72
C THR A 66 4.80 3.68 -7.48
N GLU A 67 4.20 2.93 -8.40
CA GLU A 67 4.25 1.47 -8.40
C GLU A 67 5.68 0.94 -8.57
N THR A 68 6.44 1.53 -9.49
CA THR A 68 7.81 1.11 -9.78
C THR A 68 8.69 1.15 -8.55
N GLU A 69 8.58 2.21 -7.74
CA GLU A 69 9.28 2.32 -6.47
C GLU A 69 8.78 1.29 -5.47
N ALA A 70 7.46 1.13 -5.29
CA ALA A 70 6.93 0.14 -4.35
C ALA A 70 7.36 -1.30 -4.68
N ARG A 71 7.54 -1.60 -5.97
CA ARG A 71 7.98 -2.93 -6.45
C ARG A 71 9.46 -3.20 -6.24
N SER A 72 10.30 -2.18 -6.05
CA SER A 72 11.73 -2.39 -5.77
C SER A 72 11.99 -2.89 -4.35
N PHE A 73 10.98 -2.83 -3.46
CA PHE A 73 11.08 -3.30 -2.08
C PHE A 73 10.39 -4.66 -1.87
N PRO A 74 11.01 -5.56 -1.08
CA PRO A 74 10.37 -6.80 -0.69
C PRO A 74 9.22 -6.55 0.31
N GLY A 75 8.31 -7.51 0.42
CA GLY A 75 7.24 -7.48 1.42
C GLY A 75 6.00 -6.68 1.00
N TRP A 76 5.25 -6.21 1.99
CA TRP A 76 4.05 -5.40 1.77
C TRP A 76 4.41 -3.95 1.56
N ASN A 77 4.06 -3.42 0.38
CA ASN A 77 4.26 -2.02 0.01
C ASN A 77 3.01 -1.50 -0.68
N ALA A 78 2.83 -0.18 -0.67
CA ALA A 78 1.71 0.47 -1.32
C ALA A 78 2.16 1.69 -2.13
N TRP A 79 1.31 2.10 -3.06
CA TRP A 79 1.51 3.31 -3.86
C TRP A 79 0.18 4.00 -4.13
N ARG A 80 0.26 5.30 -4.43
CA ARG A 80 -0.93 6.10 -4.74
C ARG A 80 -1.52 5.65 -6.07
N VAL A 81 -2.85 5.53 -6.11
CA VAL A 81 -3.57 5.41 -7.38
C VAL A 81 -3.66 6.81 -7.98
N PRO A 82 -3.26 7.02 -9.25
CA PRO A 82 -3.55 8.27 -9.94
C PRO A 82 -5.05 8.49 -9.94
N VAL A 83 -5.51 9.67 -9.51
CA VAL A 83 -6.90 10.07 -9.75
C VAL A 83 -7.01 10.26 -11.26
N LEU A 84 -7.76 9.38 -11.94
CA LEU A 84 -8.09 9.61 -13.33
C LEU A 84 -8.90 10.92 -13.41
N PRO A 85 -8.57 11.82 -14.37
CA PRO A 85 -9.20 13.13 -14.49
C PRO A 85 -10.71 13.03 -14.74
#